data_AF-A0AAV5M2Z2-F1
#
_entry.id   AF-A0AAV5M2Z2-F1
#
_cell.length_a   1.000
_cell.length_b   1.000
_cell.length_c   1.000
_cell.angle_alpha   90.00
_cell.angle_beta   90.00
_cell.angle_gamma   90.00
#
_symmetry.space_group_name_H-M   'P 1'
#
loop_
_entity.id
_entity.type
_entity.pdbx_description
1 polymer ?
#
loop_
_entity_poly.entity_id
_entity_poly.type
_entity_poly.pdbx_seq_one_letter_code
_entity_poly.pdbx_strand_id
1 'polypeptide(L)' 'MFPFENGLKIKGYDYRQCVGLKVKPRKGDGLLFYSLLPNGTIDPTSLHGSCPVIKGEKWVATKWVRDQEQYD' A
#
# COMPACT_ATOMS: atom_id res chain seq x y z
N MET A 1 1.22 -2.84 -4.22
CA MET A 1 2.63 -2.57 -4.55
C MET A 1 3.05 -1.33 -3.81
N PHE A 2 4.32 -1.27 -3.40
CA PHE A 2 4.92 -0.18 -2.66
C PHE A 2 6.06 0.37 -3.52
N PRO A 3 5.87 1.48 -4.25
CA PRO A 3 6.81 1.94 -5.26
C PRO A 3 8.12 2.45 -4.65
N PHE A 4 8.07 3.03 -3.45
CA PHE A 4 9.22 3.63 -2.78
C PHE A 4 9.90 2.70 -1.77
N GLU A 5 9.35 1.51 -1.57
CA GLU A 5 9.98 0.49 -0.75
C GLU A 5 11.34 0.07 -1.34
N ASN A 6 12.32 -0.21 -0.48
CA ASN A 6 13.74 -0.41 -0.84
C ASN A 6 14.46 0.81 -1.45
N GLY A 7 14.00 2.04 -1.21
CA GLY A 7 14.74 3.25 -1.57
C GLY A 7 14.72 3.61 -3.06
N LEU A 8 13.79 3.03 -3.83
CA LEU A 8 13.59 3.39 -5.24
C LEU A 8 13.10 4.84 -5.35
N LYS A 9 13.84 5.70 -6.06
CA LYS A 9 13.45 7.08 -6.35
C LYS A 9 12.72 7.16 -7.69
N ILE A 10 11.41 6.91 -7.68
CA ILE A 10 10.58 7.04 -8.88
C ILE A 10 10.07 8.48 -8.99
N LYS A 11 10.42 9.19 -10.06
CA LYS A 11 9.83 10.50 -10.39
C LYS A 11 8.53 10.30 -11.17
N GLY A 12 7.43 10.86 -10.69
CA GLY A 12 6.13 10.75 -11.36
C GLY A 12 5.57 9.33 -11.27
N TYR A 13 4.91 9.03 -10.15
CA TYR A 13 4.36 7.70 -9.90
C TYR A 13 3.07 7.47 -10.70
N ASP A 14 3.05 6.41 -11.53
CA ASP A 14 1.86 5.86 -12.17
C ASP A 14 1.61 4.43 -11.66
N TYR A 15 0.43 4.19 -11.08
CA TYR A 15 0.05 2.88 -10.55
C TYR A 15 0.08 1.77 -11.61
N ARG A 16 -0.09 2.11 -12.90
CA ARG A 16 -0.07 1.17 -14.02
C ARG A 16 1.30 0.53 -14.23
N GLN A 17 2.37 1.21 -13.84
CA GLN A 17 3.73 0.69 -13.98
C GLN A 17 4.01 -0.50 -13.06
N CYS A 18 3.24 -0.66 -11.97
CA CYS A 18 3.35 -1.82 -11.07
C CYS A 18 4.79 -2.10 -10.60
N VAL A 19 5.49 -1.06 -10.15
CA VAL A 19 6.90 -1.09 -9.72
C VAL A 19 7.05 -1.18 -8.20
N GLY A 20 8.27 -1.46 -7.73
CA GLY A 20 8.61 -1.61 -6.31
C GLY A 20 8.19 -2.96 -5.72
N LEU A 21 8.06 -3.00 -4.38
CA LEU A 21 7.69 -4.23 -3.67
C LEU A 21 6.25 -4.63 -4.01
N LYS A 22 6.05 -5.89 -4.38
CA LYS A 22 4.75 -6.44 -4.79
C LYS A 22 4.35 -7.61 -3.92
N VAL A 23 3.08 -7.59 -3.52
CA VAL A 23 2.43 -8.70 -2.81
C VAL A 23 1.39 -9.29 -3.76
N LYS A 24 1.51 -10.58 -4.06
CA LYS A 24 0.55 -11.29 -4.91
C LYS A 24 -0.70 -11.59 -4.09
N PRO A 25 -1.91 -11.19 -4.52
CA PRO A 25 -3.12 -11.47 -3.77
C PRO A 25 -3.41 -12.97 -3.75
N ARG A 26 -3.75 -13.50 -2.58
CA ARG A 26 -4.25 -14.86 -2.36
C ARG A 26 -5.49 -14.77 -1.47
N LYS A 27 -6.53 -15.55 -1.78
CA LYS A 27 -7.78 -15.53 -1.02
C LYS A 27 -7.50 -15.96 0.42
N GLY A 28 -7.92 -15.13 1.37
CA GLY A 28 -7.74 -15.38 2.81
C GLY A 28 -6.53 -14.69 3.44
N ASP A 29 -5.56 -14.23 2.64
CA ASP A 29 -4.40 -13.50 3.16
C ASP A 29 -4.76 -12.07 3.59
N GLY A 30 -4.13 -11.60 4.66
CA GLY A 30 -4.13 -10.19 5.08
C GLY A 30 -2.78 -9.54 4.83
N LEU A 31 -2.78 -8.25 4.48
CA LEU A 31 -1.58 -7.41 4.37
C LEU A 31 -1.69 -6.27 5.39
N LEU A 32 -0.81 -6.27 6.38
CA LEU A 32 -0.64 -5.19 7.35
C LEU A 32 0.60 -4.38 6.99
N PHE A 33 0.46 -3.06 6.97
CA PHE A 33 1.56 -2.11 6.85
C PHE A 33 1.18 -0.83 7.61
N TYR A 34 2.18 -0.05 8.00
CA TYR A 34 2.02 1.17 8.78
C TYR A 34 2.21 2.38 7.88
N SER A 35 1.33 3.37 8.02
CA SER A 35 1.45 4.64 7.27
C SER A 35 2.33 5.67 8.00
N LEU A 36 2.67 5.40 9.26
CA LEU A 36 3.42 6.29 10.12
C LEU A 36 4.65 5.56 10.68
N LEU A 37 5.73 6.31 10.85
CA LEU A 37 6.89 5.91 11.63
C LEU A 37 6.54 5.91 13.14
N PRO A 38 7.34 5.25 14.00
CA PRO A 38 7.08 5.21 15.45
C PRO A 38 6.98 6.58 16.14
N ASN A 39 7.56 7.62 15.53
CA ASN A 39 7.48 9.00 16.00
C ASN A 39 6.22 9.76 15.51
N GLY A 40 5.29 9.08 14.83
CA GLY A 40 4.05 9.65 14.31
C GLY A 40 4.17 10.41 12.98
N THR A 41 5.37 10.52 12.41
CA THR A 41 5.55 11.16 11.09
C THR A 41 5.14 10.22 9.96
N ILE A 42 4.68 10.77 8.84
CA ILE A 42 4.29 9.98 7.66
C ILE A 42 5.49 9.20 7.13
N ASP A 43 5.30 7.89 6.90
CA ASP A 43 6.29 7.05 6.24
C ASP A 43 6.12 7.13 4.71
N PRO A 44 7.06 7.74 3.96
CA PRO A 44 6.95 7.82 2.51
C PRO A 44 7.02 6.46 1.81
N THR A 45 7.64 5.43 2.42
CA THR A 45 7.73 4.10 1.79
C THR A 45 6.39 3.34 1.87
N SER A 46 5.47 3.77 2.74
CA SER A 46 4.14 3.21 2.89
C SER A 46 3.17 3.58 1.77
N LEU A 47 3.56 4.46 0.83
CA LEU A 47 2.76 4.73 -0.35
C LEU A 47 2.50 3.38 -1.04
N HIS A 48 1.24 3.11 -1.37
CA HIS A 48 0.88 1.86 -1.99
C HIS A 48 -0.26 2.03 -2.98
N GLY A 49 -0.36 1.08 -3.90
CA GLY A 49 -1.44 1.00 -4.86
C GLY A 49 -1.72 -0.42 -5.31
N SER A 50 -2.83 -0.61 -6.01
CA SER A 50 -3.10 -1.86 -6.73
C SER A 50 -2.58 -1.74 -8.16
N CYS A 51 -1.83 -2.74 -8.61
CA CYS A 51 -1.52 -2.88 -10.01
C CYS A 51 -2.80 -3.19 -10.81
N PRO A 52 -2.84 -2.88 -12.12
CA PRO A 52 -3.93 -3.29 -13.00
C PRO A 52 -4.14 -4.81 -12.97
N VAL A 53 -5.41 -5.24 -12.95
CA VAL A 53 -5.76 -6.66 -13.06
C VAL A 53 -5.66 -7.06 -14.53
N ILE A 54 -4.76 -8.00 -14.85
CA ILE A 54 -4.50 -8.43 -16.23
C ILE A 54 -5.55 -9.46 -16.70
N LYS A 55 -6.08 -10.27 -15.77
CA LYS A 55 -7.09 -11.30 -16.06
C LYS A 55 -8.00 -11.51 -14.85
N GLY A 56 -9.32 -11.59 -15.10
CA GLY A 56 -10.33 -11.82 -14.08
C GLY A 56 -10.59 -10.58 -13.21
N GLU A 57 -10.93 -10.80 -11.96
CA GLU A 57 -11.28 -9.75 -11.00
C GLU A 57 -10.50 -9.92 -9.69
N LYS A 58 -10.30 -8.81 -8.98
CA LYS A 58 -9.67 -8.79 -7.66
C LYS A 58 -10.58 -8.06 -6.68
N TRP A 59 -10.96 -8.76 -5.61
CA TRP A 59 -11.76 -8.24 -4.51
C TRP A 59 -10.88 -8.07 -3.26
N VAL A 60 -11.05 -6.95 -2.54
CA VAL A 60 -10.31 -6.64 -1.31
C VAL A 60 -11.21 -5.94 -0.30
N ALA A 61 -10.91 -6.11 0.98
CA ALA A 61 -11.48 -5.32 2.07
C ALA A 61 -10.35 -4.56 2.76
N THR A 62 -10.49 -3.23 2.88
CA THR A 62 -9.49 -2.36 3.52
C THR A 62 -10.05 -1.87 4.84
N LYS A 63 -9.33 -2.11 5.94
CA LYS A 63 -9.61 -1.51 7.25
C LYS A 63 -8.49 -0.55 7.60
N TRP A 64 -8.83 0.71 7.78
CA TRP A 64 -7.94 1.69 8.37
C TRP A 64 -8.07 1.69 9.89
N VAL A 65 -6.94 1.68 10.57
CA VAL A 65 -6.82 1.85 12.02
C VAL A 65 -6.13 3.18 12.26
N ARG A 66 -6.71 4.02 13.12
CA ARG A 66 -6.17 5.33 13.47
C ARG A 66 -5.47 5.25 14.82
N ASP A 67 -4.46 6.07 15.02
CA ASP A 67 -3.73 6.21 16.27
C ASP A 67 -4.52 7.01 17.32
N GLN A 68 -5.46 7.84 16.87
CA GLN A 68 -6.41 8.57 17.72
C GLN A 68 -7.83 8.07 17.51
N GLU A 69 -8.65 8.17 18.56
CA GLU A 69 -10.10 8.01 18.43
C GLU A 69 -10.67 9.10 17.53
N GLN A 70 -11.55 8.70 16.64
CA GLN A 70 -12.31 9.61 15.81
C GLN A 70 -13.71 9.71 16.42
N TYR A 71 -14.09 10.89 16.89
CA TYR A 71 -15.46 11.18 17.31
C TYR A 71 -16.29 11.52 16.07
N ASP A 72 -17.52 11.00 16.01
CA ASP A 72 -18.49 11.24 14.93
C ASP A 72 -19.21 12.59 15.08
#